data_AF-A0A558H199-F1
#
_entry.id   AF-A0A558H199-F1
#
_cell.length_a   1.000
_cell.length_b   1.000
_cell.length_c   1.000
_cell.angle_alpha   90.00
_cell.angle_beta   90.00
_cell.angle_gamma   90.00
#
_symmetry.space_group_name_H-M   'P 1'
#
loop_
_entity.id
_entity.type
_entity.pdbx_description
1 polymer ?
#
loop_
_entity_poly.entity_id
_entity_poly.type
_entity_poly.pdbx_seq_one_letter_code
_entity_poly.pdbx_strand_id
1 'polypeptide(L)'
;AHFFADAETLSQGNGYELVKFFFLMTFAAAIPAIVSGGIAERARFYPILIATLFTVGFVYPFFEGIIWNGNFGFQAWLEAQFGYGFHDFAGSVVVHGVGGWIALVAVYFLGMRKGRIRAGKHTNFAPSNIPFLALGSWILCVGWFGFNVMSAQAINGISGLVAMNSLMAMVGGILAALVAGKNDPGFIHNGP
;
A
#
# COMPACT_ATOMS: atom_id res chain seq x y z
N ALA A 1 -12.82 11.52 -13.31
CA ALA A 1 -14.02 11.29 -12.47
C ALA A 1 -13.63 11.11 -11.00
N HIS A 2 -14.59 11.23 -10.07
CA HIS A 2 -14.39 10.95 -8.64
C HIS A 2 -14.98 9.58 -8.27
N PHE A 3 -14.58 9.02 -7.12
CA PHE A 3 -14.89 7.64 -6.72
C PHE A 3 -16.40 7.28 -6.71
N PHE A 4 -17.29 8.27 -6.55
CA PHE A 4 -18.75 8.06 -6.48
C PHE A 4 -19.51 8.30 -7.80
N ALA A 5 -18.82 8.48 -8.93
CA ALA A 5 -19.48 8.64 -10.22
C ALA A 5 -20.21 7.35 -10.66
N ASP A 6 -21.36 7.49 -11.35
CA ASP A 6 -22.14 6.36 -11.82
C ASP A 6 -21.49 5.63 -13.02
N ALA A 7 -21.94 4.40 -13.28
CA ALA A 7 -21.37 3.55 -14.32
C ALA A 7 -21.57 4.10 -15.75
N GLU A 8 -22.69 4.78 -16.02
CA GLU A 8 -22.97 5.38 -17.33
C GLU A 8 -21.96 6.49 -17.62
N THR A 9 -21.72 7.36 -16.64
CA THR A 9 -20.71 8.42 -16.70
C THR A 9 -19.31 7.85 -16.91
N LEU A 10 -18.93 6.80 -16.17
CA LEU A 10 -17.60 6.18 -16.27
C LEU A 10 -17.40 5.38 -17.58
N SER A 11 -18.47 4.92 -18.23
CA SER A 11 -18.38 4.11 -19.46
C SER A 11 -18.26 4.93 -20.75
N GLN A 12 -18.47 6.24 -20.68
CA GLN A 12 -18.17 7.15 -21.78
C GLN A 12 -16.67 7.10 -22.17
N GLY A 13 -16.35 7.45 -23.42
CA GLY A 13 -14.96 7.45 -23.90
C GLY A 13 -14.29 6.06 -23.88
N ASN A 14 -15.00 5.02 -24.32
CA ASN A 14 -14.56 3.62 -24.31
C ASN A 14 -14.24 3.05 -22.90
N GLY A 15 -14.87 3.59 -21.85
CA GLY A 15 -14.68 3.11 -20.49
C GLY A 15 -13.30 3.41 -19.89
N TYR A 16 -12.60 4.43 -20.40
CA TYR A 16 -11.32 4.85 -19.83
C TYR A 16 -11.42 5.16 -18.33
N GLU A 17 -12.47 5.86 -17.93
CA GLU A 17 -12.72 6.19 -16.53
C GLU A 17 -13.08 4.94 -15.70
N LEU A 18 -13.72 3.92 -16.29
CA LEU A 18 -13.90 2.60 -15.65
C LEU A 18 -12.56 1.89 -15.42
N VAL A 19 -11.64 1.94 -16.39
CA VAL A 19 -10.28 1.37 -16.22
C VAL A 19 -9.53 2.11 -15.10
N LYS A 20 -9.61 3.44 -15.08
CA LYS A 20 -9.04 4.27 -14.01
C LYS A 20 -9.65 3.95 -12.64
N PHE A 21 -10.98 3.83 -12.57
CA PHE A 21 -11.68 3.47 -11.34
C PHE A 21 -11.28 2.08 -10.84
N PHE A 22 -11.25 1.08 -11.73
CA PHE A 22 -10.78 -0.26 -11.41
C PHE A 22 -9.35 -0.24 -10.87
N PHE A 23 -8.46 0.51 -11.52
CA PHE A 23 -7.09 0.67 -11.06
C PHE A 23 -7.01 1.26 -9.64
N LEU A 24 -7.69 2.37 -9.37
CA LEU A 24 -7.73 2.99 -8.03
C LEU A 24 -8.43 2.10 -6.98
N MET A 25 -9.35 1.22 -7.39
CA MET A 25 -9.94 0.23 -6.50
C MET A 25 -8.91 -0.82 -6.05
N THR A 26 -7.98 -1.22 -6.91
CA THR A 26 -6.90 -2.14 -6.51
C THR A 26 -5.96 -1.53 -5.47
N PHE A 27 -5.77 -0.20 -5.50
CA PHE A 27 -5.03 0.55 -4.48
C PHE A 27 -5.77 0.53 -3.14
N ALA A 28 -7.07 0.78 -3.17
CA ALA A 28 -7.91 0.67 -1.97
C ALA A 28 -7.81 -0.72 -1.33
N ALA A 29 -7.81 -1.79 -2.15
CA ALA A 29 -7.71 -3.16 -1.70
C ALA A 29 -6.35 -3.52 -1.07
N ALA A 30 -5.28 -2.79 -1.40
CA ALA A 30 -3.96 -3.00 -0.81
C ALA A 30 -3.92 -2.59 0.68
N ILE A 31 -4.73 -1.61 1.11
CA ILE A 31 -4.74 -1.15 2.50
C ILE A 31 -5.16 -2.27 3.48
N PRO A 32 -6.31 -2.95 3.31
CA PRO A 32 -6.65 -4.10 4.15
C PRO A 32 -5.63 -5.23 4.07
N ALA A 33 -4.99 -5.45 2.91
CA ALA A 33 -3.97 -6.47 2.77
C ALA A 33 -2.75 -6.18 3.68
N ILE A 34 -2.28 -4.93 3.72
CA ILE A 34 -1.22 -4.46 4.64
C ILE A 34 -1.62 -4.70 6.09
N VAL A 35 -2.83 -4.26 6.47
CA VAL A 35 -3.34 -4.39 7.84
C VAL A 35 -3.41 -5.86 8.26
N SER A 36 -3.88 -6.73 7.36
CA SER A 36 -4.05 -8.17 7.63
C SER A 36 -2.75 -8.86 8.05
N GLY A 37 -1.62 -8.50 7.44
CA GLY A 37 -0.30 -9.06 7.79
C GLY A 37 0.15 -8.75 9.21
N GLY A 38 -0.15 -7.54 9.70
CA GLY A 38 0.21 -7.12 11.08
C GLY A 38 -0.63 -7.83 12.16
N ILE A 39 -1.91 -8.07 11.84
CA ILE A 39 -2.91 -8.56 12.80
C ILE A 39 -3.17 -10.07 12.71
N ALA A 40 -2.53 -10.75 11.77
CA ALA A 40 -2.64 -12.19 11.56
C ALA A 40 -2.54 -13.00 12.87
N GLU A 41 -3.19 -14.16 12.88
CA GLU A 41 -3.22 -15.17 13.95
C GLU A 41 -4.03 -14.81 15.22
N ARG A 42 -4.38 -13.53 15.42
CA ARG A 42 -5.04 -13.07 16.67
C ARG A 42 -6.25 -12.17 16.50
N ALA A 43 -6.49 -11.65 15.30
CA ALA A 43 -7.65 -10.83 15.03
C ALA A 43 -8.90 -11.67 14.77
N ARG A 44 -10.06 -11.16 15.20
CA ARG A 44 -11.37 -11.78 14.95
C ARG A 44 -11.86 -11.45 13.54
N PHE A 45 -12.49 -12.41 12.88
CA PHE A 45 -12.91 -12.29 11.49
C PHE A 45 -13.88 -11.11 11.22
N TYR A 46 -15.02 -11.05 11.92
CA TYR A 46 -16.04 -10.02 11.68
C TYR A 46 -15.57 -8.58 11.95
N PRO A 47 -14.85 -8.28 13.06
CA PRO A 47 -14.28 -6.94 13.25
C PRO A 47 -13.36 -6.50 12.11
N ILE A 48 -12.56 -7.42 11.56
CA ILE A 48 -11.70 -7.10 10.40
C ILE A 48 -12.55 -6.81 9.16
N LEU A 49 -13.58 -7.61 8.89
CA LEU A 49 -14.47 -7.37 7.74
C LEU A 49 -15.13 -5.99 7.81
N ILE A 50 -15.65 -5.62 8.98
CA ILE A 50 -16.29 -4.31 9.21
C ILE A 50 -15.25 -3.19 9.06
N ALA A 51 -14.05 -3.36 9.64
CA ALA A 51 -12.98 -2.39 9.48
C ALA A 51 -12.58 -2.20 8.01
N THR A 52 -12.39 -3.29 7.27
CA THR A 52 -12.11 -3.27 5.82
C THR A 52 -13.20 -2.53 5.05
N LEU A 53 -14.49 -2.80 5.33
CA LEU A 53 -15.60 -2.11 4.69
C LEU A 53 -15.51 -0.59 4.91
N PHE A 54 -15.29 -0.14 6.14
CA PHE A 54 -15.14 1.28 6.43
C PHE A 54 -13.87 1.89 5.83
N THR A 55 -12.77 1.15 5.84
CA THR A 55 -11.50 1.60 5.28
C THR A 55 -11.60 1.80 3.78
N VAL A 56 -12.11 0.81 3.04
CA VAL A 56 -12.22 0.88 1.58
C VAL A 56 -13.37 1.79 1.15
N GLY A 57 -14.51 1.74 1.83
CA GLY A 57 -15.71 2.48 1.43
C GLY A 57 -15.69 3.96 1.83
N PHE A 58 -14.94 4.34 2.87
CA PHE A 58 -14.98 5.71 3.40
C PHE A 58 -13.59 6.31 3.62
N VAL A 59 -12.71 5.66 4.37
CA VAL A 59 -11.42 6.25 4.77
C VAL A 59 -10.52 6.50 3.55
N TYR A 60 -10.36 5.49 2.70
CA TYR A 60 -9.56 5.59 1.48
C TYR A 60 -10.07 6.68 0.53
N PRO A 61 -11.34 6.66 0.05
CA PRO A 61 -11.82 7.66 -0.90
C PRO A 61 -11.82 9.07 -0.32
N PHE A 62 -12.05 9.22 1.00
CA PHE A 62 -11.92 10.52 1.66
C PHE A 62 -10.49 11.05 1.60
N PHE A 63 -9.51 10.23 1.98
CA PHE A 63 -8.10 10.63 2.04
C PHE A 63 -7.49 10.79 0.64
N GLU A 64 -7.79 9.86 -0.26
CA GLU A 64 -7.43 9.94 -1.68
C GLU A 64 -7.95 11.23 -2.31
N GLY A 65 -9.20 11.60 -2.03
CA GLY A 65 -9.78 12.84 -2.54
C GLY A 65 -9.05 14.10 -2.08
N ILE A 66 -8.58 14.13 -0.84
CA ILE A 66 -7.79 15.24 -0.28
C ILE A 66 -6.42 15.34 -0.98
N ILE A 67 -5.76 14.20 -1.19
CA ILE A 67 -4.37 14.16 -1.64
C ILE A 67 -4.26 14.25 -3.17
N TRP A 68 -5.10 13.55 -3.92
CA TRP A 68 -5.02 13.45 -5.39
C TRP A 68 -6.04 14.27 -6.15
N ASN A 69 -7.19 14.60 -5.54
CA ASN A 69 -8.27 15.29 -6.24
C ASN A 69 -8.50 16.74 -5.77
N GLY A 70 -7.65 17.25 -4.87
CA GLY A 70 -7.70 18.65 -4.42
C GLY A 70 -8.89 18.98 -3.51
N ASN A 71 -9.56 17.97 -2.95
CA ASN A 71 -10.72 18.19 -2.09
C ASN A 71 -10.34 19.10 -0.90
N PHE A 72 -11.29 19.95 -0.52
CA PHE A 72 -11.15 20.93 0.58
C PHE A 72 -9.99 21.94 0.41
N GLY A 73 -9.39 22.03 -0.79
CA GLY A 73 -8.30 22.97 -1.07
C GLY A 73 -6.98 22.62 -0.37
N PHE A 74 -6.80 21.38 0.10
CA PHE A 74 -5.62 20.99 0.88
C PHE A 74 -4.31 21.12 0.09
N GLN A 75 -4.29 20.73 -1.19
CA GLN A 75 -3.14 20.92 -2.08
C GLN A 75 -2.79 22.40 -2.24
N ALA A 76 -3.78 23.26 -2.49
CA ALA A 76 -3.56 24.70 -2.62
C ALA A 76 -3.05 25.32 -1.31
N TRP A 77 -3.54 24.84 -0.16
CA TRP A 77 -3.02 25.24 1.14
C TRP A 77 -1.56 24.83 1.33
N LEU A 78 -1.18 23.60 0.97
CA LEU A 78 0.22 23.14 1.02
C LEU A 78 1.13 23.99 0.15
N GLU A 79 0.72 24.27 -1.09
CA GLU A 79 1.44 25.16 -2.00
C GLU A 79 1.62 26.56 -1.42
N ALA A 80 0.56 27.13 -0.85
CA ALA A 80 0.61 28.46 -0.25
C ALA A 80 1.49 28.53 1.01
N GLN A 81 1.54 27.46 1.81
CA GLN A 81 2.33 27.43 3.05
C GLN A 81 3.79 27.05 2.82
N PHE A 82 4.07 26.13 1.89
CA PHE A 82 5.39 25.52 1.73
C PHE A 82 6.04 25.83 0.38
N GLY A 83 5.34 26.50 -0.53
CA GLY A 83 5.83 26.85 -1.87
C GLY A 83 5.73 25.72 -2.90
N TYR A 84 5.26 24.53 -2.51
CA TYR A 84 5.18 23.34 -3.36
C TYR A 84 3.94 22.51 -3.03
N GLY A 85 3.40 21.84 -4.05
CA GLY A 85 2.34 20.86 -3.90
C GLY A 85 2.85 19.56 -3.30
N PHE A 86 1.96 18.82 -2.65
CA PHE A 86 2.30 17.50 -2.15
C PHE A 86 2.24 16.48 -3.28
N HIS A 87 3.35 15.75 -3.48
CA HIS A 87 3.49 14.77 -4.53
C HIS A 87 3.51 13.36 -3.95
N ASP A 88 2.42 12.62 -4.17
CA ASP A 88 2.35 11.18 -3.93
C ASP A 88 2.02 10.50 -5.26
N PHE A 89 3.06 10.05 -5.98
CA PHE A 89 2.89 9.59 -7.36
C PHE A 89 2.07 8.30 -7.47
N ALA A 90 2.33 7.33 -6.59
CA ALA A 90 1.71 6.01 -6.65
C ALA A 90 1.11 5.54 -5.32
N GLY A 91 1.00 6.39 -4.29
CA GLY A 91 0.32 6.02 -3.04
C GLY A 91 1.25 5.62 -1.91
N SER A 92 2.47 6.14 -1.88
CA SER A 92 3.39 6.02 -0.74
C SER A 92 2.73 6.46 0.56
N VAL A 93 1.91 7.51 0.53
CA VAL A 93 1.16 7.99 1.70
C VAL A 93 -0.28 7.50 1.65
N VAL A 94 -0.98 7.70 0.53
CA VAL A 94 -2.42 7.40 0.40
C VAL A 94 -2.74 5.91 0.58
N VAL A 95 -1.81 5.02 0.21
CA VAL A 95 -1.98 3.57 0.34
C VAL A 95 -1.09 3.03 1.46
N HIS A 96 0.24 3.12 1.29
CA HIS A 96 1.17 2.45 2.19
C HIS A 96 1.24 3.13 3.56
N GLY A 97 1.31 4.46 3.60
CA GLY A 97 1.31 5.24 4.84
C GLY A 97 0.02 5.04 5.64
N VAL A 98 -1.14 5.23 5.00
CA VAL A 98 -2.45 5.00 5.62
C VAL A 98 -2.59 3.56 6.11
N GLY A 99 -2.24 2.57 5.28
CA GLY A 99 -2.27 1.16 5.69
C GLY A 99 -1.34 0.85 6.86
N GLY A 100 -0.15 1.43 6.87
CA GLY A 100 0.81 1.31 7.98
C GLY A 100 0.29 1.90 9.29
N TRP A 101 -0.30 3.09 9.25
CA TRP A 101 -0.89 3.73 10.44
C TRP A 101 -2.08 2.96 10.98
N ILE A 102 -2.99 2.48 10.11
CA ILE A 102 -4.11 1.63 10.52
C ILE A 102 -3.58 0.33 11.13
N ALA A 103 -2.59 -0.31 10.50
CA ALA A 103 -1.97 -1.53 11.01
C ALA A 103 -1.32 -1.31 12.38
N LEU A 104 -0.63 -0.19 12.59
CA LEU A 104 0.00 0.16 13.85
C LEU A 104 -1.03 0.29 14.97
N VAL A 105 -2.11 1.05 14.73
CA VAL A 105 -3.22 1.20 15.70
C VAL A 105 -3.87 -0.17 15.99
N ALA A 106 -4.12 -0.97 14.97
CA ALA A 106 -4.72 -2.29 15.13
C ALA A 106 -3.81 -3.24 15.94
N VAL A 107 -2.51 -3.24 15.69
CA VAL A 107 -1.52 -4.04 16.44
C VAL A 107 -1.40 -3.55 17.88
N TYR A 108 -1.48 -2.24 18.13
CA TYR A 108 -1.48 -1.67 19.48
C TYR A 108 -2.66 -2.22 20.31
N PHE A 109 -3.88 -2.18 19.76
CA PHE A 109 -5.07 -2.68 20.46
C PHE A 109 -5.11 -4.22 20.59
N LEU A 110 -4.63 -4.96 19.59
CA LEU A 110 -4.56 -6.42 19.66
C LEU A 110 -3.47 -6.92 20.62
N GLY A 111 -2.46 -6.09 20.86
CA GLY A 111 -1.32 -6.43 21.69
C GLY A 111 -0.37 -7.46 21.06
N MET A 112 0.58 -7.87 21.89
CA MET A 112 1.68 -8.75 21.50
C MET A 112 1.22 -10.19 21.24
N ARG A 113 1.79 -10.82 20.21
CA ARG A 113 1.56 -12.25 19.93
C ARG A 113 2.03 -13.12 21.11
N LYS A 114 1.23 -14.13 21.46
CA LYS A 114 1.62 -15.14 22.46
C LYS A 114 2.92 -15.81 22.03
N GLY A 115 3.87 -15.97 22.96
CA GLY A 115 5.16 -16.58 22.70
C GLY A 115 6.21 -15.68 22.04
N ARG A 116 5.92 -14.37 21.86
CA ARG A 116 6.91 -13.35 21.44
C ARG A 116 7.93 -13.03 22.53
N ILE A 117 7.56 -13.19 23.80
CA ILE A 117 8.48 -13.15 24.95
C ILE A 117 8.58 -14.57 25.51
N ARG A 118 9.81 -15.09 25.59
CA ARG A 118 10.12 -16.38 26.21
C ARG A 118 11.29 -16.19 27.17
N ALA A 119 11.14 -16.65 28.42
CA ALA A 119 12.14 -16.48 29.47
C ALA A 119 12.67 -15.02 29.61
N GLY A 120 11.77 -14.04 29.54
CA GLY A 120 12.12 -12.62 29.67
C GLY A 120 12.81 -11.99 28.45
N LYS A 121 12.98 -12.73 27.35
CA LYS A 121 13.62 -12.24 26.11
C LYS A 121 12.63 -12.20 24.96
N HIS A 122 12.77 -11.20 24.10
CA HIS A 122 12.07 -11.17 22.82
C HIS A 122 12.62 -12.27 21.90
N THR A 123 11.72 -13.07 21.33
CA THR A 123 12.05 -14.14 20.40
C THR A 123 11.36 -13.91 19.07
N ASN A 124 12.10 -14.05 17.97
CA ASN A 124 11.53 -14.01 16.63
C ASN A 124 10.75 -15.28 16.33
N PHE A 125 9.67 -15.14 15.56
CA PHE A 125 8.99 -16.28 14.97
C PHE A 125 9.68 -16.62 13.66
N ALA A 126 10.12 -17.87 13.51
CA ALA A 126 10.66 -18.33 12.24
C ALA A 126 9.56 -18.29 11.16
N PRO A 127 9.89 -17.93 9.91
CA PRO A 127 8.96 -18.05 8.80
C PRO A 127 8.42 -19.47 8.69
N SER A 128 7.11 -19.61 8.50
CA SER A 128 6.46 -20.92 8.37
C SER A 128 6.83 -21.62 7.05
N ASN A 129 7.14 -20.86 5.99
CA ASN A 129 7.55 -21.38 4.68
C ASN A 129 8.33 -20.30 3.89
N ILE A 130 9.65 -20.47 3.78
CA ILE A 130 10.53 -19.52 3.06
C ILE A 130 10.21 -19.48 1.56
N PRO A 131 10.06 -20.60 0.84
CA PRO A 131 9.64 -20.57 -0.56
C PRO A 131 8.33 -19.80 -0.81
N PHE A 132 7.34 -19.93 0.08
CA PHE A 132 6.07 -19.21 -0.07
C PHE A 132 6.21 -17.71 0.23
N LEU A 133 7.04 -17.34 1.21
CA LEU A 133 7.42 -15.96 1.47
C LEU A 133 8.09 -15.34 0.23
N ALA A 134 9.05 -16.06 -0.38
CA ALA A 134 9.74 -15.63 -1.58
C ALA A 134 8.77 -15.47 -2.75
N LEU A 135 7.89 -16.44 -2.98
CA LEU A 135 6.87 -16.38 -4.03
C LEU A 135 5.96 -15.16 -3.87
N GLY A 136 5.48 -14.89 -2.65
CA GLY A 136 4.67 -13.70 -2.36
C GLY A 136 5.41 -12.40 -2.67
N SER A 137 6.68 -12.30 -2.25
CA SER A 137 7.54 -11.15 -2.55
C SER A 137 7.72 -10.95 -4.06
N TRP A 138 7.98 -12.01 -4.84
CA TRP A 138 8.08 -11.91 -6.30
C TRP A 138 6.78 -11.50 -6.99
N ILE A 139 5.62 -11.99 -6.53
CA ILE A 139 4.31 -11.56 -7.03
C ILE A 139 4.12 -10.07 -6.78
N LEU A 140 4.49 -9.58 -5.59
CA LEU A 140 4.45 -8.16 -5.26
C LEU A 140 5.39 -7.35 -6.16
N CYS A 141 6.64 -7.78 -6.37
CA CYS A 141 7.58 -7.09 -7.26
C CYS A 141 7.04 -6.92 -8.67
N VAL A 142 6.47 -7.98 -9.25
CA VAL A 142 5.89 -7.94 -10.60
C VAL A 142 4.67 -7.01 -10.62
N GLY A 143 3.78 -7.15 -9.64
CA GLY A 143 2.62 -6.27 -9.49
C GLY A 143 2.99 -4.80 -9.29
N TRP A 144 4.14 -4.53 -8.65
CA TRP A 144 4.61 -3.18 -8.35
C TRP A 144 4.90 -2.34 -9.60
N PHE A 145 5.31 -2.98 -10.70
CA PHE A 145 5.44 -2.28 -11.98
C PHE A 145 4.09 -1.79 -12.49
N GLY A 146 3.04 -2.62 -12.38
CA GLY A 146 1.68 -2.21 -12.70
C GLY A 146 1.22 -1.05 -11.80
N PHE A 147 1.47 -1.16 -10.51
CA PHE A 147 1.15 -0.13 -9.51
C PHE A 147 1.81 1.22 -9.84
N ASN A 148 3.11 1.26 -10.09
CA ASN A 148 3.82 2.50 -10.32
C ASN A 148 3.61 3.05 -11.74
N VAL A 149 3.76 2.22 -12.78
CA VAL A 149 3.72 2.71 -14.17
C VAL A 149 2.32 3.20 -14.55
N MET A 150 1.26 2.50 -14.12
CA MET A 150 -0.11 2.91 -14.42
C MET A 150 -0.61 4.08 -13.55
N SER A 151 0.11 4.43 -12.47
CA SER A 151 -0.21 5.62 -11.66
C SER A 151 -0.08 6.94 -12.44
N ALA A 152 0.58 6.90 -13.60
CA ALA A 152 0.53 7.99 -14.58
C ALA A 152 -0.90 8.33 -15.03
N GLN A 153 -1.84 7.37 -14.96
CA GLN A 153 -3.27 7.56 -15.27
C GLN A 153 -3.56 8.20 -16.63
N ALA A 154 -2.60 8.13 -17.55
CA ALA A 154 -2.68 8.63 -18.92
C ALA A 154 -1.60 7.96 -19.77
N ILE A 155 -1.95 7.57 -21.00
CA ILE A 155 -1.03 6.85 -21.90
C ILE A 155 0.24 7.67 -22.17
N ASN A 156 0.10 8.99 -22.34
CA ASN A 156 1.23 9.91 -22.54
C ASN A 156 2.07 10.14 -21.27
N GLY A 157 1.57 9.77 -20.09
CA GLY A 157 2.30 9.86 -18.83
C GLY A 157 3.10 8.59 -18.48
N ILE A 158 2.84 7.47 -19.18
CA ILE A 158 3.58 6.22 -18.98
C ILE A 158 5.04 6.44 -19.37
N SER A 159 5.96 6.08 -18.47
CA SER A 159 7.39 6.32 -18.66
C SER A 159 8.23 5.12 -18.25
N GLY A 160 9.18 4.75 -19.10
CA GLY A 160 10.20 3.74 -18.78
C GLY A 160 11.07 4.14 -17.60
N LEU A 161 11.21 5.45 -17.32
CA LEU A 161 11.94 5.94 -16.15
C LEU A 161 11.27 5.51 -14.84
N VAL A 162 9.94 5.50 -14.78
CA VAL A 162 9.20 5.03 -13.61
C VAL A 162 9.46 3.54 -13.38
N ALA A 163 9.45 2.74 -14.44
CA ALA A 163 9.78 1.31 -14.36
C ALA A 163 11.21 1.08 -13.87
N MET A 164 12.18 1.80 -14.44
CA MET A 164 13.59 1.68 -14.03
C MET A 164 13.84 2.13 -12.59
N ASN A 165 13.24 3.24 -12.16
CA ASN A 165 13.34 3.70 -10.77
C ASN A 165 12.73 2.69 -9.80
N SER A 166 11.60 2.07 -10.18
CA SER A 166 10.96 1.02 -9.38
C SER A 166 11.88 -0.20 -9.23
N LEU A 167 12.49 -0.65 -10.33
CA LEU A 167 13.44 -1.76 -10.31
C LEU A 167 14.66 -1.44 -9.44
N MET A 168 15.28 -0.27 -9.62
CA MET A 168 16.46 0.13 -8.86
C MET A 168 16.16 0.30 -7.37
N ALA A 169 14.96 0.78 -7.01
CA ALA A 169 14.51 0.85 -5.63
C ALA A 169 14.39 -0.55 -5.00
N MET A 170 13.77 -1.51 -5.67
CA MET A 170 13.69 -2.90 -5.19
C MET A 170 15.07 -3.54 -5.03
N VAL A 171 15.98 -3.34 -6.00
CA VAL A 171 17.37 -3.82 -5.90
C VAL A 171 18.08 -3.20 -4.69
N GLY A 172 17.97 -1.89 -4.51
CA GLY A 172 18.54 -1.19 -3.35
C GLY A 172 17.98 -1.72 -2.02
N GLY A 173 16.67 -1.96 -1.96
CA GLY A 173 16.00 -2.53 -0.79
C GLY A 173 16.46 -3.95 -0.46
N ILE A 174 16.62 -4.83 -1.46
CA ILE A 174 17.19 -6.17 -1.30
C ILE A 174 18.61 -6.09 -0.72
N LEU A 175 19.47 -5.24 -1.27
CA LEU A 175 20.85 -5.09 -0.80
C LEU A 175 20.89 -4.54 0.63
N ALA A 176 20.04 -3.56 0.96
CA ALA A 176 19.91 -3.04 2.31
C ALA A 176 19.41 -4.11 3.29
N ALA A 177 18.42 -4.91 2.89
CA ALA A 177 17.88 -6.01 3.69
C ALA A 177 18.91 -7.13 3.90
N LEU A 178 19.75 -7.44 2.90
CA LEU A 178 20.84 -8.40 3.03
C LEU A 178 21.82 -7.98 4.13
N VAL A 179 22.23 -6.70 4.12
CA VAL A 179 23.16 -6.14 5.10
C VAL A 179 22.52 -6.07 6.49
N ALA A 180 21.30 -5.52 6.60
CA ALA A 180 20.61 -5.36 7.87
C ALA A 180 20.18 -6.70 8.49
N GLY A 181 19.75 -7.64 7.65
CA GLY A 181 19.32 -8.98 8.02
C GLY A 181 20.46 -9.94 8.34
N LYS A 182 21.73 -9.54 8.15
CA LYS A 182 22.92 -10.37 8.40
C LYS A 182 22.83 -11.75 7.74
N ASN A 183 22.46 -11.76 6.45
CA ASN A 183 22.23 -12.96 5.64
C ASN A 183 21.05 -13.85 6.08
N ASP A 184 20.07 -13.32 6.83
CA ASP A 184 18.82 -14.03 7.09
C ASP A 184 17.99 -14.16 5.79
N PRO A 185 17.72 -15.39 5.32
CA PRO A 185 17.03 -15.63 4.05
C PRO A 185 15.54 -15.25 4.10
N GLY A 186 14.93 -15.13 5.27
CA GLY A 186 13.58 -14.59 5.41
C GLY A 186 13.57 -13.07 5.38
N PHE A 187 14.58 -12.43 5.98
CA PHE A 187 14.66 -10.98 6.09
C PHE A 187 14.88 -10.28 4.74
N ILE A 188 15.59 -10.93 3.81
CA ILE A 188 15.87 -10.38 2.47
C ILE A 188 14.59 -10.01 1.71
N HIS A 189 13.47 -10.70 1.98
CA HIS A 189 12.17 -10.46 1.34
C HIS A 189 11.39 -9.26 1.89
N ASN A 190 11.91 -8.56 2.90
CA ASN A 190 11.42 -7.23 3.29
C ASN A 190 12.04 -6.09 2.46
N GLY A 191 13.05 -6.42 1.64
CA GLY A 191 13.79 -5.48 0.83
C GLY A 191 13.06 -5.01 -0.43
N PRO A 192 12.61 -5.92 -1.31
CA PRO A 192 11.80 -5.55 -2.47
C PRO A 192 10.51 -4.87 -2.04
#